data_AF-B7P3C9-F1
#
_entry.id   AF-B7P3C9-F1
#
_cell.length_a   1.000
_cell.length_b   1.000
_cell.length_c   1.000
_cell.angle_alpha   90.00
_cell.angle_beta   90.00
_cell.angle_gamma   90.00
#
_symmetry.space_group_name_H-M   'P 1'
#
loop_
_entity.id
_entity.type
_entity.pdbx_description
1 polymer ?
#
loop_
_entity_poly.entity_id
_entity_poly.type
_entity_poly.pdbx_seq_one_letter_code
_entity_poly.pdbx_strand_id
1 'polypeptide(L)'
;RRRVSETRQMTPRGRYSGAAWGLAGLLLLCACISSSAREYYARWDHLDSRPVPAWFDEAKVGVLLYWGVFSVPSFGSEWLWYHWKGRQNSLFSDFMRANYRPNITYQEFASKFTCEFYNPEHWVDLLQRSGVKYAVFTAKHFEGYAMWPSKYSWNWNSKDVGPERDLLGKDHKIAPELHDLVRRYEPDLVWSDGDWEAPESYWESTKFLAWLYSNSTVQDTVVTNDRWGKGLWCKHGDFRNCKDGNNP
;
A
#
# COMPACT_ATOMS: atom_id res chain seq x y z
N ARG A 1 33.51 38.89 -66.67
CA ARG A 1 33.21 39.50 -67.99
C ARG A 1 31.98 38.80 -68.57
N ARG A 2 30.86 39.50 -68.86
CA ARG A 2 29.57 38.97 -69.40
C ARG A 2 28.85 37.99 -68.42
N ARG A 3 27.53 37.85 -68.31
CA ARG A 3 26.27 38.47 -68.85
C ARG A 3 25.32 38.70 -67.63
N VAL A 4 24.35 39.63 -67.50
CA VAL A 4 23.64 40.60 -68.39
C VAL A 4 22.71 39.93 -69.42
N SER A 5 21.38 40.02 -69.41
CA SER A 5 20.39 40.88 -68.70
C SER A 5 19.13 40.02 -68.34
N GLU A 6 17.94 40.46 -67.89
CA GLU A 6 17.02 41.54 -68.31
C GLU A 6 16.02 41.97 -67.21
N THR A 7 15.36 43.12 -67.42
CA THR A 7 14.30 43.69 -66.59
C THR A 7 12.94 43.68 -67.32
N ARG A 8 11.84 43.56 -66.56
CA ARG A 8 10.59 44.24 -66.93
C ARG A 8 9.73 44.58 -65.71
N GLN A 9 9.13 45.76 -65.75
CA GLN A 9 8.16 46.27 -64.77
C GLN A 9 6.73 45.92 -65.24
N MET A 10 5.79 45.88 -64.30
CA MET A 10 4.45 46.44 -64.55
C MET A 10 3.79 46.93 -63.26
N THR A 11 2.85 47.87 -63.40
CA THR A 11 2.35 48.75 -62.33
C THR A 11 0.94 48.38 -61.84
N PRO A 12 0.50 48.87 -60.65
CA PRO A 12 -0.68 48.35 -59.96
C PRO A 12 -1.99 49.07 -60.31
N ARG A 13 -3.13 48.40 -60.05
CA ARG A 13 -4.44 48.99 -59.68
C ARG A 13 -5.41 47.90 -59.21
N GLY A 14 -6.29 48.22 -58.26
CA GLY A 14 -7.27 47.25 -57.72
C GLY A 14 -7.89 47.62 -56.37
N ARG A 15 -8.44 48.84 -56.22
CA ARG A 15 -9.28 49.16 -55.05
C ARG A 15 -10.72 48.67 -55.30
N TYR A 16 -11.24 47.83 -54.41
CA TYR A 16 -12.68 47.75 -54.15
C TYR A 16 -12.94 47.65 -52.64
N SER A 17 -14.12 48.11 -52.22
CA SER A 17 -14.51 48.33 -50.83
C SER A 17 -15.64 47.39 -50.41
N GLY A 18 -15.61 46.91 -49.17
CA GLY A 18 -16.72 46.15 -48.57
C GLY A 18 -16.47 45.90 -47.08
N ALA A 19 -17.43 46.23 -46.24
CA ALA A 19 -17.32 46.08 -44.79
C ALA A 19 -17.76 44.68 -44.32
N ALA A 20 -17.22 44.23 -43.18
CA ALA A 20 -17.99 43.55 -42.13
C ALA A 20 -17.19 43.52 -40.80
N TRP A 21 -17.90 43.49 -39.68
CA TRP A 21 -17.34 43.33 -38.33
C TRP A 21 -17.08 41.84 -38.03
N GLY A 22 -16.06 41.53 -37.22
CA GLY A 22 -15.71 40.15 -36.89
C GLY A 22 -14.81 40.02 -35.66
N LEU A 23 -15.34 40.32 -34.46
CA LEU A 23 -14.67 40.07 -33.19
C LEU A 23 -14.68 38.57 -32.83
N ALA A 24 -13.73 37.81 -33.40
CA ALA A 24 -13.50 36.41 -33.04
C ALA A 24 -12.57 36.32 -31.81
N GLY A 25 -13.15 36.36 -30.62
CA GLY A 25 -12.40 36.25 -29.36
C GLY A 25 -11.93 34.81 -29.11
N LEU A 26 -10.61 34.59 -29.12
CA LEU A 26 -10.01 33.34 -28.62
C LEU A 26 -9.98 33.34 -27.08
N LEU A 27 -11.12 33.00 -26.48
CA LEU A 27 -11.17 32.62 -25.07
C LEU A 27 -10.49 31.26 -24.91
N LEU A 28 -9.17 31.29 -24.67
CA LEU A 28 -8.42 30.14 -24.14
C LEU A 28 -8.90 29.87 -22.71
N LEU A 29 -10.01 29.15 -22.61
CA LEU A 29 -10.43 28.45 -21.41
C LEU A 29 -9.40 27.35 -21.13
N CYS A 30 -8.32 27.72 -20.45
CA CYS A 30 -7.63 26.79 -19.58
C CYS A 30 -8.65 26.28 -18.57
N ALA A 31 -9.27 25.15 -18.88
CA ALA A 31 -10.02 24.36 -17.93
C ALA A 31 -9.03 23.85 -16.90
N CYS A 32 -8.74 24.67 -15.90
CA CYS A 32 -8.15 24.22 -14.66
C CYS A 32 -9.10 23.14 -14.13
N ILE A 33 -8.72 21.87 -14.30
CA ILE A 33 -9.33 20.76 -13.59
C ILE A 33 -8.93 20.96 -12.14
N SER A 34 -9.70 21.79 -11.44
CA SER A 34 -9.71 21.84 -9.99
C SER A 34 -10.16 20.47 -9.54
N SER A 35 -9.19 19.57 -9.31
CA SER A 35 -9.42 18.42 -8.46
C SER A 35 -9.88 18.98 -7.12
N SER A 36 -11.20 18.92 -6.90
CA SER A 36 -11.78 19.21 -5.61
C SER A 36 -11.27 18.12 -4.67
N ALA A 37 -10.18 18.40 -3.95
CA ALA A 37 -9.60 17.52 -2.95
C ALA A 37 -10.75 17.00 -2.07
N ARG A 38 -11.10 15.73 -2.26
CA ARG A 38 -12.36 15.19 -1.77
C ARG A 38 -12.18 14.87 -0.29
N GLU A 39 -12.43 15.86 0.55
CA GLU A 39 -12.26 15.74 2.00
C GLU A 39 -13.23 14.68 2.56
N TYR A 40 -12.67 13.66 3.20
CA TYR A 40 -13.40 12.63 3.91
C TYR A 40 -13.32 12.85 5.42
N TYR A 41 -14.48 12.96 6.06
CA TYR A 41 -14.55 13.07 7.52
C TYR A 41 -14.36 11.71 8.20
N ALA A 42 -13.91 11.72 9.46
CA ALA A 42 -13.61 10.52 10.26
C ALA A 42 -14.86 9.78 10.78
N ARG A 43 -15.82 9.50 9.89
CA ARG A 43 -17.05 8.72 10.16
C ARG A 43 -17.32 7.72 9.04
N TRP A 44 -17.79 6.52 9.40
CA TRP A 44 -18.06 5.45 8.44
C TRP A 44 -19.03 5.84 7.31
N ASP A 45 -20.09 6.59 7.59
CA ASP A 45 -21.05 7.03 6.57
C ASP A 45 -20.43 7.90 5.47
N HIS A 46 -19.33 8.59 5.78
CA HIS A 46 -18.59 9.39 4.81
C HIS A 46 -17.48 8.59 4.14
N LEU A 47 -16.77 7.73 4.89
CA LEU A 47 -15.71 6.86 4.37
C LEU A 47 -16.27 5.85 3.36
N ASP A 48 -17.38 5.18 3.69
CA ASP A 48 -18.07 4.21 2.82
C ASP A 48 -18.76 4.88 1.59
N SER A 49 -18.76 6.22 1.50
CA SER A 49 -19.24 6.96 0.31
C SER A 49 -18.16 7.09 -0.80
N ARG A 50 -16.95 6.59 -0.53
CA ARG A 50 -15.83 6.53 -1.47
C ARG A 50 -16.14 5.55 -2.60
N PRO A 51 -15.97 5.94 -3.89
CA PRO A 51 -15.98 4.97 -4.98
C PRO A 51 -14.69 4.14 -4.93
N VAL A 52 -14.81 2.81 -5.01
CA VAL A 52 -13.65 1.91 -5.05
C VAL A 52 -12.83 2.18 -6.33
N PRO A 53 -11.51 2.41 -6.22
CA PRO A 53 -10.59 2.50 -7.35
C PRO A 53 -10.74 1.34 -8.35
N ALA A 54 -11.00 1.70 -9.62
CA ALA A 54 -11.39 0.73 -10.66
C ALA A 54 -10.37 -0.39 -10.88
N TRP A 55 -9.06 -0.10 -10.74
CA TRP A 55 -7.99 -1.08 -10.89
C TRP A 55 -8.16 -2.30 -9.97
N PHE A 56 -8.74 -2.11 -8.76
CA PHE A 56 -8.89 -3.20 -7.79
C PHE A 56 -10.05 -4.12 -8.17
N ASP A 57 -11.14 -3.59 -8.73
CA ASP A 57 -12.16 -4.45 -9.33
C ASP A 57 -11.58 -5.18 -10.55
N GLU A 58 -10.90 -4.47 -11.45
CA GLU A 58 -10.29 -5.06 -12.65
C GLU A 58 -9.21 -6.12 -12.33
N ALA A 59 -8.55 -6.01 -11.17
CA ALA A 59 -7.48 -6.90 -10.75
C ALA A 59 -7.92 -8.37 -10.57
N LYS A 60 -9.08 -8.59 -9.94
CA LYS A 60 -9.72 -9.90 -9.59
C LYS A 60 -8.89 -10.91 -8.76
N VAL A 61 -7.57 -10.97 -8.89
CA VAL A 61 -6.69 -11.96 -8.24
C VAL A 61 -5.38 -11.31 -7.77
N GLY A 62 -5.03 -11.53 -6.50
CA GLY A 62 -3.76 -11.13 -5.91
C GLY A 62 -3.21 -12.18 -4.94
N VAL A 63 -2.02 -11.94 -4.40
CA VAL A 63 -1.33 -12.82 -3.42
C VAL A 63 -1.16 -12.09 -2.09
N LEU A 64 -1.36 -12.78 -0.97
CA LEU A 64 -0.99 -12.32 0.37
C LEU A 64 0.14 -13.22 0.90
N LEU A 65 1.29 -12.65 1.28
CA LEU A 65 2.47 -13.39 1.73
C LEU A 65 2.80 -13.09 3.20
N TYR A 66 2.55 -14.08 4.05
CA TYR A 66 3.00 -14.13 5.44
C TYR A 66 4.46 -14.57 5.52
N TRP A 67 5.38 -13.62 5.74
CA TRP A 67 6.81 -13.88 5.87
C TRP A 67 7.42 -12.96 6.94
N GLY A 68 8.30 -13.50 7.78
CA GLY A 68 8.90 -12.76 8.89
C GLY A 68 9.69 -13.66 9.85
N VAL A 69 9.95 -13.19 11.07
CA VAL A 69 10.75 -13.94 12.07
C VAL A 69 10.12 -15.31 12.42
N PHE A 70 8.79 -15.42 12.38
CA PHE A 70 8.06 -16.68 12.58
C PHE A 70 8.37 -17.74 11.50
N SER A 71 8.89 -17.33 10.34
CA SER A 71 9.33 -18.26 9.29
C SER A 71 10.63 -18.97 9.64
N VAL A 72 11.48 -18.41 10.50
CA VAL A 72 12.81 -19.00 10.83
C VAL A 72 12.71 -20.40 11.43
N PRO A 73 11.81 -20.71 12.39
CA PRO A 73 11.68 -22.08 12.90
C PRO A 73 10.87 -22.99 11.97
N SER A 74 10.20 -22.45 10.94
CA SER A 74 9.43 -23.18 9.93
C SER A 74 8.45 -24.23 10.50
N PHE A 75 7.75 -23.89 11.60
CA PHE A 75 6.93 -24.85 12.34
C PHE A 75 5.57 -24.29 12.78
N GLY A 76 4.51 -25.08 12.58
CA GLY A 76 3.15 -24.76 12.99
C GLY A 76 2.50 -23.69 12.09
N SER A 77 2.75 -22.42 12.41
CA SER A 77 2.19 -21.24 11.72
C SER A 77 2.92 -19.96 12.13
N GLU A 78 2.54 -18.84 11.52
CA GLU A 78 2.89 -17.48 11.92
C GLU A 78 2.58 -17.16 13.40
N TRP A 79 1.67 -17.91 14.02
CA TRP A 79 1.35 -17.81 15.45
C TRP A 79 2.32 -18.57 16.37
N LEU A 80 3.47 -19.07 15.89
CA LEU A 80 4.44 -19.81 16.70
C LEU A 80 4.80 -19.12 18.03
N TRP A 81 5.03 -17.81 18.01
CA TRP A 81 5.31 -17.05 19.24
C TRP A 81 4.14 -17.12 20.23
N TYR A 82 2.91 -16.91 19.77
CA TYR A 82 1.72 -16.95 20.61
C TYR A 82 1.44 -18.36 21.14
N HIS A 83 1.57 -19.40 20.31
CA HIS A 83 1.35 -20.77 20.73
C HIS A 83 2.42 -21.25 21.74
N TRP A 84 3.69 -20.90 21.53
CA TRP A 84 4.79 -21.27 22.42
C TRP A 84 4.84 -20.44 23.72
N LYS A 85 4.74 -19.11 23.64
CA LYS A 85 4.94 -18.20 24.78
C LYS A 85 3.65 -17.74 25.46
N GLY A 86 2.58 -17.51 24.69
CA GLY A 86 1.29 -17.04 25.21
C GLY A 86 0.42 -18.19 25.73
N ARG A 87 0.10 -19.16 24.86
CA ARG A 87 -0.74 -20.33 25.17
C ARG A 87 0.00 -21.49 25.83
N GLN A 88 1.34 -21.52 25.73
CA GLN A 88 2.19 -22.60 26.24
C GLN A 88 1.74 -23.99 25.76
N ASN A 89 1.38 -24.07 24.47
CA ASN A 89 0.93 -25.29 23.83
C ASN A 89 2.05 -26.35 23.84
N SER A 90 1.71 -27.60 24.19
CA SER A 90 2.67 -28.70 24.31
C SER A 90 3.42 -28.97 23.00
N LEU A 91 2.73 -29.12 21.87
CA LEU A 91 3.35 -29.42 20.57
C LEU A 91 4.44 -28.41 20.20
N PHE A 92 4.16 -27.11 20.38
CA PHE A 92 5.15 -26.05 20.14
C PHE A 92 6.27 -26.06 21.19
N SER A 93 5.96 -26.32 22.45
CA SER A 93 6.94 -26.40 23.53
C SER A 93 7.88 -27.61 23.38
N ASP A 94 7.37 -28.73 22.88
CA ASP A 94 8.11 -29.97 22.60
C ASP A 94 9.01 -29.80 21.39
N PHE A 95 8.49 -29.25 20.28
CA PHE A 95 9.31 -28.86 19.13
C PHE A 95 10.45 -27.93 19.53
N MET A 96 10.16 -26.90 20.34
CA MET A 96 11.15 -25.95 20.82
C MET A 96 12.20 -26.59 21.74
N ARG A 97 11.81 -27.54 22.61
CA ARG A 97 12.75 -28.30 23.47
C ARG A 97 13.60 -29.30 22.72
N ALA A 98 13.10 -29.87 21.62
CA ALA A 98 13.81 -30.88 20.84
C ALA A 98 14.82 -30.27 19.84
N ASN A 99 14.52 -29.10 19.28
CA ASN A 99 15.29 -28.52 18.17
C ASN A 99 16.19 -27.33 18.56
N TYR A 100 16.00 -26.74 19.74
CA TYR A 100 16.75 -25.56 20.17
C TYR A 100 17.31 -25.71 21.59
N ARG A 101 18.38 -24.95 21.87
CA ARG A 101 19.05 -24.98 23.18
C ARG A 101 18.11 -24.49 24.30
N PRO A 102 18.27 -25.01 25.54
CA PRO A 102 17.51 -24.52 26.69
C PRO A 102 17.58 -22.99 26.85
N ASN A 103 16.48 -22.40 27.30
CA ASN A 103 16.32 -20.96 27.53
C ASN A 103 16.48 -20.05 26.30
N ILE A 104 16.40 -20.58 25.07
CA ILE A 104 16.26 -19.75 23.87
C ILE A 104 15.04 -18.81 23.98
N THR A 105 15.22 -17.57 23.55
CA THR A 105 14.18 -16.55 23.43
C THR A 105 13.70 -16.43 21.98
N TYR A 106 12.46 -15.97 21.78
CA TYR A 106 11.94 -15.77 20.42
C TYR A 106 12.70 -14.68 19.66
N GLN A 107 13.23 -13.70 20.39
CA GLN A 107 14.03 -12.59 19.87
C GLN A 107 15.29 -13.05 19.13
N GLU A 108 15.87 -14.18 19.52
CA GLU A 108 17.05 -14.78 18.86
C GLU A 108 16.76 -15.41 17.50
N PHE A 109 15.50 -15.52 17.10
CA PHE A 109 15.16 -15.87 15.72
C PHE A 109 15.32 -14.68 14.77
N ALA A 110 15.24 -13.43 15.25
CA ALA A 110 15.44 -12.27 14.38
C ALA A 110 16.86 -12.23 13.81
N SER A 111 17.90 -12.45 14.62
CA SER A 111 19.29 -12.53 14.12
C SER A 111 19.58 -13.75 13.23
N LYS A 112 18.62 -14.67 13.09
CA LYS A 112 18.64 -15.82 12.17
C LYS A 112 17.78 -15.60 10.93
N PHE A 113 16.96 -14.55 10.90
CA PHE A 113 16.19 -14.13 9.75
C PHE A 113 17.09 -13.31 8.81
N THR A 114 18.07 -13.96 8.17
CA THR A 114 19.12 -13.27 7.37
C THR A 114 18.65 -12.84 5.98
N CYS A 115 17.57 -13.44 5.47
CA CYS A 115 17.07 -13.27 4.10
C CYS A 115 18.17 -13.52 3.04
N GLU A 116 19.08 -14.48 3.28
CA GLU A 116 20.28 -14.74 2.48
C GLU A 116 19.99 -14.94 0.98
N PHE A 117 18.97 -15.72 0.65
CA PHE A 117 18.54 -16.00 -0.73
C PHE A 117 17.37 -15.11 -1.21
N TYR A 118 17.07 -14.00 -0.52
CA TYR A 118 16.00 -13.10 -0.92
C TYR A 118 16.39 -12.28 -2.16
N ASN A 119 15.64 -12.47 -3.24
CA ASN A 119 15.79 -11.76 -4.51
C ASN A 119 14.41 -11.22 -4.91
N PRO A 120 14.13 -9.92 -4.69
CA PRO A 120 12.82 -9.33 -4.96
C PRO A 120 12.49 -9.32 -6.46
N GLU A 121 13.48 -9.16 -7.35
CA GLU A 121 13.28 -9.16 -8.79
C GLU A 121 12.75 -10.51 -9.30
N HIS A 122 13.25 -11.62 -8.76
CA HIS A 122 12.77 -12.98 -9.04
C HIS A 122 11.37 -13.23 -8.50
N TRP A 123 11.04 -12.66 -7.33
CA TRP A 123 9.67 -12.74 -6.78
C TRP A 123 8.69 -11.94 -7.64
N VAL A 124 9.09 -10.76 -8.14
CA VAL A 124 8.28 -9.95 -9.06
C VAL A 124 8.07 -10.67 -10.40
N ASP A 125 9.11 -11.26 -11.01
CA ASP A 125 8.98 -12.10 -12.21
C ASP A 125 8.00 -13.26 -12.01
N LEU A 126 8.13 -14.00 -10.89
CA LEU A 126 7.26 -15.12 -10.56
C LEU A 126 5.80 -14.71 -10.36
N LEU A 127 5.54 -13.58 -9.70
CA LEU A 127 4.20 -13.03 -9.49
C LEU A 127 3.58 -12.50 -10.79
N GLN A 128 4.35 -11.78 -11.61
CA GLN A 128 3.87 -11.34 -12.93
C GLN A 128 3.52 -12.53 -13.83
N ARG A 129 4.34 -13.60 -13.79
CA ARG A 129 4.15 -14.82 -14.59
C ARG A 129 3.05 -15.75 -14.07
N SER A 130 2.68 -15.68 -12.79
CA SER A 130 1.48 -16.35 -12.28
C SER A 130 0.18 -15.60 -12.62
N GLY A 131 0.29 -14.41 -13.22
CA GLY A 131 -0.82 -13.64 -13.78
C GLY A 131 -1.55 -12.74 -12.77
N VAL A 132 -1.15 -12.76 -11.50
CA VAL A 132 -1.76 -11.98 -10.42
C VAL A 132 -1.53 -10.48 -10.60
N LYS A 133 -2.45 -9.67 -10.09
CA LYS A 133 -2.50 -8.22 -10.38
C LYS A 133 -2.07 -7.33 -9.22
N TYR A 134 -2.03 -7.87 -8.00
CA TYR A 134 -1.44 -7.22 -6.83
C TYR A 134 -0.80 -8.27 -5.90
N ALA A 135 0.13 -7.82 -5.08
CA ALA A 135 0.74 -8.62 -4.02
C ALA A 135 0.75 -7.81 -2.72
N VAL A 136 0.41 -8.46 -1.61
CA VAL A 136 0.36 -7.88 -0.28
C VAL A 136 1.39 -8.62 0.57
N PHE A 137 2.35 -7.89 1.13
CA PHE A 137 3.39 -8.44 1.99
C PHE A 137 3.07 -8.09 3.44
N THR A 138 3.19 -9.06 4.34
CA THR A 138 3.00 -8.82 5.78
C THR A 138 4.10 -7.89 6.30
N ALA A 139 3.80 -6.60 6.41
CA ALA A 139 4.77 -5.61 6.88
C ALA A 139 5.14 -5.82 8.36
N LYS A 140 4.15 -6.19 9.18
CA LYS A 140 4.28 -6.53 10.59
C LYS A 140 3.14 -7.44 10.99
N HIS A 141 3.43 -8.41 11.85
CA HIS A 141 2.48 -9.40 12.34
C HIS A 141 2.37 -9.34 13.88
N PHE A 142 1.60 -10.24 14.50
CA PHE A 142 1.23 -10.14 15.92
C PHE A 142 2.38 -10.34 16.92
N GLU A 143 3.54 -10.87 16.51
CA GLU A 143 4.79 -10.82 17.29
C GLU A 143 5.49 -9.45 17.26
N GLY A 144 4.94 -8.48 16.53
CA GLY A 144 5.34 -7.08 16.55
C GLY A 144 6.62 -6.72 15.79
N TYR A 145 7.25 -7.68 15.10
CA TYR A 145 8.46 -7.44 14.31
C TYR A 145 8.11 -6.63 13.06
N ALA A 146 8.72 -5.46 12.90
CA ALA A 146 8.56 -4.69 11.66
C ALA A 146 9.56 -5.19 10.62
N MET A 147 9.09 -5.54 9.42
CA MET A 147 9.94 -5.90 8.27
C MET A 147 10.73 -4.69 7.71
N TRP A 148 10.95 -3.65 8.52
CA TRP A 148 11.25 -2.31 8.03
C TRP A 148 11.85 -1.38 9.13
N PRO A 149 12.92 -0.58 8.87
CA PRO A 149 13.67 0.27 9.83
C PRO A 149 12.85 1.29 10.63
N SER A 150 12.15 0.81 11.66
CA SER A 150 11.08 1.51 12.35
C SER A 150 11.50 2.14 13.69
N LYS A 151 11.52 3.47 13.79
CA LYS A 151 12.02 4.18 14.99
C LYS A 151 11.32 3.84 16.31
N TYR A 152 10.03 3.49 16.31
CA TYR A 152 9.31 3.08 17.54
C TYR A 152 9.13 1.55 17.70
N SER A 153 9.76 0.73 16.84
CA SER A 153 10.08 -0.69 17.09
C SER A 153 11.61 -0.89 17.03
N TRP A 154 12.31 0.00 17.74
CA TRP A 154 13.75 0.00 17.91
C TRP A 154 14.24 -1.36 18.44
N ASN A 155 15.31 -1.90 17.84
CA ASN A 155 15.84 -3.25 18.09
C ASN A 155 14.84 -4.41 17.84
N TRP A 156 13.71 -4.18 17.17
CA TRP A 156 12.74 -5.22 16.79
C TRP A 156 12.23 -5.04 15.36
N ASN A 157 13.17 -4.89 14.42
CA ASN A 157 12.90 -4.72 13.00
C ASN A 157 14.03 -5.22 12.09
N SER A 158 13.75 -5.32 10.77
CA SER A 158 14.66 -5.88 9.76
C SER A 158 16.00 -5.19 9.58
N LYS A 159 16.11 -3.91 9.97
CA LYS A 159 17.36 -3.15 9.84
C LYS A 159 18.20 -3.23 11.10
N ASP A 160 17.58 -3.18 12.27
CA ASP A 160 18.27 -3.22 13.56
C ASP A 160 18.70 -4.65 13.95
N VAL A 161 17.97 -5.69 13.48
CA VAL A 161 18.32 -7.09 13.78
C VAL A 161 17.81 -8.06 12.69
N GLY A 162 18.74 -8.85 12.12
CA GLY A 162 18.44 -9.94 11.19
C GLY A 162 18.92 -9.68 9.77
N PRO A 163 18.05 -9.25 8.82
CA PRO A 163 18.45 -8.99 7.43
C PRO A 163 19.48 -7.88 7.23
N GLU A 164 19.72 -7.07 8.27
CA GLU A 164 20.47 -5.80 8.30
C GLU A 164 20.10 -4.84 7.16
N ARG A 165 18.90 -5.00 6.60
CA ARG A 165 18.45 -4.28 5.43
C ARG A 165 17.00 -3.87 5.58
N ASP A 166 16.68 -2.89 4.76
CA ASP A 166 15.34 -2.44 4.57
C ASP A 166 14.59 -3.44 3.66
N LEU A 167 13.44 -3.96 4.09
CA LEU A 167 12.57 -4.77 3.22
C LEU A 167 11.32 -4.00 2.78
N LEU A 168 10.89 -2.95 3.53
CA LEU A 168 9.65 -2.18 3.32
C LEU A 168 9.73 -0.73 3.89
N GLY A 169 10.84 -0.01 3.66
CA GLY A 169 11.19 1.35 4.14
C GLY A 169 11.09 1.64 5.64
N LYS A 170 10.76 2.86 6.08
CA LYS A 170 10.58 3.23 7.52
C LYS A 170 9.07 3.40 7.88
N ASP A 171 8.57 3.82 9.06
CA ASP A 171 9.17 4.41 10.26
C ASP A 171 8.28 4.38 11.56
N HIS A 172 7.29 3.49 11.71
CA HIS A 172 6.50 3.25 12.96
C HIS A 172 5.48 4.35 13.46
N LYS A 173 4.44 4.21 14.34
CA LYS A 173 3.76 3.19 15.23
C LYS A 173 2.21 3.19 14.97
N ILE A 174 1.52 2.05 14.84
CA ILE A 174 0.13 1.80 14.32
C ILE A 174 -0.48 2.91 13.46
N ALA A 175 -1.22 3.89 13.98
CA ALA A 175 -1.76 4.96 13.12
C ALA A 175 -0.61 5.76 12.44
N PRO A 176 0.38 6.29 13.18
CA PRO A 176 1.67 6.67 12.61
C PRO A 176 2.47 5.60 11.82
N GLU A 177 2.34 4.28 12.07
CA GLU A 177 2.95 3.22 11.22
C GLU A 177 2.38 3.31 9.82
N LEU A 178 1.06 3.26 9.75
CA LEU A 178 0.30 3.28 8.51
C LEU A 178 0.49 4.62 7.79
N HIS A 179 0.45 5.75 8.50
CA HIS A 179 0.75 7.07 7.92
C HIS A 179 2.13 7.16 7.28
N ASP A 180 3.16 6.62 7.92
CA ASP A 180 4.55 6.74 7.44
C ASP A 180 4.87 5.67 6.39
N LEU A 181 4.34 4.45 6.52
CA LEU A 181 4.34 3.39 5.49
C LEU A 181 3.69 3.90 4.20
N VAL A 182 2.52 4.53 4.30
CA VAL A 182 1.82 5.12 3.16
C VAL A 182 2.64 6.23 2.49
N ARG A 183 3.32 7.08 3.26
CA ARG A 183 4.18 8.17 2.74
C ARG A 183 5.48 7.70 2.06
N ARG A 184 5.73 6.39 1.95
CA ARG A 184 7.05 5.86 1.52
C ARG A 184 7.00 4.76 0.48
N TYR A 185 6.01 3.87 0.51
CA TYR A 185 5.81 2.87 -0.57
C TYR A 185 4.68 3.25 -1.49
N GLU A 186 3.91 4.28 -1.10
CA GLU A 186 2.72 4.74 -1.82
C GLU A 186 1.85 3.53 -2.21
N PRO A 187 1.42 2.72 -1.22
CA PRO A 187 0.80 1.43 -1.47
C PRO A 187 -0.61 1.58 -2.01
N ASP A 188 -0.90 0.92 -3.13
CA ASP A 188 -2.26 0.83 -3.66
C ASP A 188 -3.20 0.00 -2.77
N LEU A 189 -2.69 -0.81 -1.84
CA LEU A 189 -3.51 -1.62 -0.92
C LEU A 189 -2.96 -1.60 0.51
N VAL A 190 -3.79 -1.18 1.46
CA VAL A 190 -3.51 -1.26 2.91
C VAL A 190 -4.42 -2.31 3.55
N TRP A 191 -3.85 -3.47 3.89
CA TRP A 191 -4.57 -4.57 4.53
C TRP A 191 -4.41 -4.50 6.05
N SER A 192 -5.50 -4.26 6.75
CA SER A 192 -5.58 -4.31 8.22
C SER A 192 -5.87 -5.72 8.72
N ASP A 193 -5.40 -6.06 9.92
CA ASP A 193 -5.75 -7.30 10.60
C ASP A 193 -5.69 -7.09 12.13
N GLY A 194 -6.46 -7.87 12.90
CA GLY A 194 -6.57 -7.70 14.35
C GLY A 194 -7.85 -7.01 14.84
N ASP A 195 -8.90 -6.96 14.01
CA ASP A 195 -10.22 -6.42 14.38
C ASP A 195 -10.79 -7.10 15.63
N TRP A 196 -10.54 -8.41 15.80
CA TRP A 196 -11.01 -9.17 16.96
C TRP A 196 -10.52 -8.62 18.31
N GLU A 197 -9.42 -7.89 18.36
CA GLU A 197 -8.78 -7.47 19.62
C GLU A 197 -9.51 -6.26 20.23
N ALA A 198 -9.51 -5.13 19.51
CA ALA A 198 -9.93 -3.82 20.02
C ALA A 198 -10.83 -3.04 19.01
N PRO A 199 -11.69 -2.12 19.49
CA PRO A 199 -12.56 -1.31 18.63
C PRO A 199 -11.77 -0.29 17.80
N GLU A 200 -12.39 0.22 16.73
CA GLU A 200 -11.85 1.25 15.84
C GLU A 200 -11.39 2.53 16.55
N SER A 201 -12.03 2.86 17.67
CA SER A 201 -11.73 4.00 18.53
C SER A 201 -10.45 3.82 19.35
N TYR A 202 -9.97 2.59 19.55
CA TYR A 202 -8.64 2.31 20.11
C TYR A 202 -7.54 2.44 19.05
N TRP A 203 -7.84 2.02 17.82
CA TRP A 203 -6.92 2.09 16.67
C TRP A 203 -6.87 3.46 15.98
N GLU A 204 -7.82 4.34 16.30
CA GLU A 204 -8.12 5.60 15.60
C GLU A 204 -8.46 5.42 14.10
N SER A 205 -8.97 4.25 13.70
CA SER A 205 -9.08 3.83 12.29
C SER A 205 -9.81 4.83 11.40
N THR A 206 -10.91 5.43 11.86
CA THR A 206 -11.65 6.42 11.04
C THR A 206 -10.86 7.72 10.82
N LYS A 207 -9.97 8.10 11.74
CA LYS A 207 -9.07 9.26 11.56
C LYS A 207 -7.97 8.94 10.56
N PHE A 208 -7.39 7.74 10.65
CA PHE A 208 -6.40 7.27 9.69
C PHE A 208 -6.98 7.19 8.27
N LEU A 209 -8.15 6.56 8.11
CA LEU A 209 -8.82 6.41 6.81
C LEU A 209 -9.28 7.77 6.23
N ALA A 210 -9.77 8.69 7.08
CA ALA A 210 -10.07 10.06 6.67
C ALA A 210 -8.85 10.76 6.07
N TRP A 211 -7.70 10.73 6.75
CA TRP A 211 -6.44 11.26 6.20
C TRP A 211 -6.02 10.52 4.92
N LEU A 212 -6.10 9.19 4.90
CA LEU A 212 -5.68 8.35 3.79
C LEU A 212 -6.39 8.75 2.50
N TYR A 213 -7.71 8.93 2.56
CA TYR A 213 -8.55 9.25 1.40
C TYR A 213 -8.61 10.75 1.05
N SER A 214 -8.04 11.64 1.87
CA SER A 214 -8.14 13.11 1.69
C SER A 214 -6.81 13.83 1.51
N ASN A 215 -5.72 13.27 2.02
CA ASN A 215 -4.44 13.97 2.20
C ASN A 215 -3.20 13.06 2.01
N SER A 216 -3.35 11.80 1.62
CA SER A 216 -2.21 10.95 1.25
C SER A 216 -1.91 11.09 -0.25
N THR A 217 -0.69 10.77 -0.67
CA THR A 217 -0.31 10.79 -2.10
C THR A 217 -1.02 9.72 -2.92
N VAL A 218 -1.48 8.64 -2.27
CA VAL A 218 -2.27 7.55 -2.86
C VAL A 218 -3.78 7.69 -2.70
N GLN A 219 -4.27 8.87 -2.27
CA GLN A 219 -5.68 9.09 -1.95
C GLN A 219 -6.66 8.63 -3.06
N ASP A 220 -6.24 8.68 -4.32
CA ASP A 220 -7.07 8.36 -5.49
C ASP A 220 -6.90 6.89 -5.99
N THR A 221 -5.87 6.15 -5.52
CA THR A 221 -5.64 4.73 -5.92
C THR A 221 -5.80 3.74 -4.79
N VAL A 222 -5.56 4.12 -3.54
CA VAL A 222 -5.49 3.18 -2.40
C VAL A 222 -6.82 2.51 -2.07
N VAL A 223 -6.77 1.21 -1.77
CA VAL A 223 -7.90 0.42 -1.27
C VAL A 223 -7.60 -0.21 0.09
N THR A 224 -8.65 -0.41 0.89
CA THR A 224 -8.57 -1.02 2.22
C THR A 224 -9.62 -2.12 2.42
N ASN A 225 -9.32 -3.06 3.31
CA ASN A 225 -10.24 -4.12 3.71
C ASN A 225 -11.16 -3.70 4.87
N ASP A 226 -11.84 -4.67 5.50
CA ASP A 226 -12.89 -4.47 6.49
C ASP A 226 -12.51 -4.81 7.95
N ARG A 227 -11.22 -4.93 8.26
CA ARG A 227 -10.70 -5.35 9.59
C ARG A 227 -10.23 -4.19 10.48
N TRP A 228 -10.90 -3.04 10.36
CA TRP A 228 -10.54 -1.80 11.05
C TRP A 228 -10.98 -1.69 12.52
N GLY A 229 -11.65 -2.70 13.08
CA GLY A 229 -12.03 -2.71 14.51
C GLY A 229 -13.10 -3.73 14.89
N LYS A 230 -13.18 -4.02 16.19
CA LYS A 230 -14.02 -5.09 16.76
C LYS A 230 -15.50 -5.00 16.35
N GLY A 231 -15.93 -6.00 15.58
CA GLY A 231 -17.31 -6.08 15.09
C GLY A 231 -17.60 -5.21 13.86
N LEU A 232 -16.57 -4.69 13.19
CA LEU A 232 -16.69 -3.96 11.91
C LEU A 232 -16.46 -4.85 10.67
N TRP A 233 -15.98 -6.08 10.88
CA TRP A 233 -15.87 -7.11 9.84
C TRP A 233 -17.18 -7.25 9.05
N CYS A 234 -17.04 -7.34 7.72
CA CYS A 234 -18.12 -7.37 6.73
C CYS A 234 -18.99 -6.09 6.66
N LYS A 235 -18.55 -4.94 7.19
CA LYS A 235 -19.30 -3.67 7.17
C LYS A 235 -18.63 -2.55 6.37
N HIS A 236 -17.44 -2.12 6.75
CA HIS A 236 -16.81 -0.87 6.28
C HIS A 236 -15.53 -1.13 5.47
N GLY A 237 -15.10 -0.16 4.66
CA GLY A 237 -13.89 -0.29 3.81
C GLY A 237 -14.18 -0.59 2.34
N ASP A 238 -13.18 -0.39 1.47
CA ASP A 238 -13.33 -0.49 0.00
C ASP A 238 -13.69 -1.92 -0.47
N PHE A 239 -13.21 -2.95 0.24
CA PHE A 239 -13.61 -4.34 0.04
C PHE A 239 -13.75 -5.10 1.35
N ARG A 240 -14.51 -6.21 1.32
CA ARG A 240 -14.88 -6.96 2.53
C ARG A 240 -14.35 -8.39 2.50
N ASN A 241 -13.66 -8.80 3.55
CA ASN A 241 -13.23 -10.18 3.78
C ASN A 241 -14.31 -10.99 4.53
N CYS A 242 -15.59 -10.78 4.21
CA CYS A 242 -16.73 -11.59 4.68
C CYS A 242 -16.46 -13.08 4.44
N LYS A 243 -17.11 -13.96 5.22
CA LYS A 243 -17.19 -15.38 4.86
C LYS A 243 -17.85 -15.51 3.49
N ASP A 244 -17.24 -16.31 2.62
CA ASP A 244 -17.87 -16.76 1.40
C ASP A 244 -19.03 -17.73 1.72
N GLY A 245 -20.00 -17.82 0.81
CA GLY A 245 -21.13 -18.74 0.94
C GLY A 245 -20.75 -20.22 0.76
N ASN A 246 -19.51 -20.50 0.40
CA ASN A 246 -19.02 -21.82 -0.01
C ASN A 246 -18.12 -22.47 1.08
N ASN A 247 -18.53 -22.37 2.35
CA ASN A 247 -17.98 -23.18 3.44
C ASN A 247 -18.66 -24.56 3.43
N PRO A 248 -18.03 -25.65 2.94
CA PRO A 248 -18.54 -27.02 3.09
C PRO A 248 -18.50 -27.51 4.54
#